data_AF-A0A9P2YNH1-F1
#
_entry.id   AF-A0A9P2YNH1-F1
#
_cell.length_a   1.000
_cell.length_b   1.000
_cell.length_c   1.000
_cell.angle_alpha   90.00
_cell.angle_beta   90.00
_cell.angle_gamma   90.00
#
_symmetry.space_group_name_H-M   'P 1'
#
loop_
_entity.id
_entity.type
_entity.pdbx_description
1 polymer ?
#
loop_
_entity_poly.entity_id
_entity_poly.type
_entity_poly.pdbx_seq_one_letter_code
_entity_poly.pdbx_strand_id
1 'polypeptide(L)'
;MRIAGVETEKCPDFRPDPEAIEDKELWSPVGYSWYGDELILDRLCRYTREEQEKILDTHPFFTGVCPDCQHIFTSSPTPRDIWQCPECGGWESD
;
A
#
# COMPACT_ATOMS: atom_id res chain seq x y z
N MET A 1 -25.79 -13.93 29.96
CA MET A 1 -24.76 -14.99 29.95
C MET A 1 -23.48 -14.33 29.47
N ARG A 2 -22.51 -14.08 30.37
CA ARG A 2 -21.21 -13.50 30.00
C ARG A 2 -20.27 -14.66 29.72
N ILE A 3 -19.73 -14.73 28.52
CA ILE A 3 -18.61 -15.63 28.22
C ILE A 3 -17.40 -15.12 29.03
N ALA A 4 -16.93 -15.94 29.97
CA ALA A 4 -15.65 -15.69 30.63
C ALA A 4 -14.56 -15.91 29.58
N GLY A 5 -13.64 -14.96 29.44
CA GLY A 5 -12.45 -15.13 28.61
C GLY A 5 -11.58 -16.27 29.15
N VAL A 6 -10.77 -16.88 28.29
CA VAL A 6 -9.81 -17.90 28.72
C VAL A 6 -8.76 -17.22 29.62
N GLU A 7 -8.51 -17.77 30.81
CA GLU A 7 -7.53 -17.21 31.78
C GLU A 7 -6.08 -17.60 31.45
N THR A 8 -5.88 -18.36 30.37
CA THR A 8 -4.57 -18.86 29.94
C THR A 8 -4.03 -18.03 28.80
N GLU A 9 -2.73 -17.71 28.80
CA GLU A 9 -2.08 -17.02 27.68
C GLU A 9 -2.02 -17.83 26.38
N LYS A 10 -2.49 -19.08 26.42
CA LYS A 10 -2.50 -20.00 25.28
C LYS A 10 -3.94 -20.41 24.99
N CYS A 11 -4.37 -20.20 23.74
CA CYS A 11 -5.65 -20.66 23.23
C CYS A 11 -5.49 -22.08 22.66
N PRO A 12 -6.29 -23.08 23.07
CA PRO A 12 -6.18 -24.46 22.58
C PRO A 12 -6.37 -24.60 21.06
N ASP A 13 -7.14 -23.71 20.46
CA ASP A 13 -7.47 -23.73 19.04
C ASP A 13 -6.50 -22.91 18.17
N PHE A 14 -5.62 -22.11 18.80
CA PHE A 14 -4.62 -21.34 18.07
C PHE A 14 -3.40 -22.23 17.78
N ARG A 15 -3.38 -22.81 16.58
CA ARG A 15 -2.20 -23.52 16.06
C ARG A 15 -1.33 -22.52 15.31
N PRO A 16 -0.05 -22.34 15.67
CA PRO A 16 0.86 -21.54 14.88
C PRO A 16 1.00 -22.21 13.50
N ASP A 17 0.89 -21.40 12.44
CA ASP A 17 1.13 -21.85 11.08
C ASP A 17 2.63 -22.18 10.92
N PRO A 18 3.00 -23.43 10.59
CA PRO A 18 4.40 -23.83 10.42
C PRO A 18 5.09 -23.13 9.24
N GLU A 19 4.34 -22.54 8.31
CA GLU A 19 4.88 -21.75 7.19
C GLU A 19 4.70 -20.24 7.40
N ALA A 20 4.24 -19.80 8.58
CA ALA A 20 4.28 -18.38 8.90
C ALA A 20 5.74 -17.92 8.91
N ILE A 21 6.14 -17.28 7.81
CA ILE A 21 7.28 -16.38 7.80
C ILE A 21 6.98 -15.37 8.91
N GLU A 22 7.90 -15.23 9.85
CA GLU A 22 7.76 -14.38 11.05
C GLU A 22 7.82 -12.89 10.69
N ASP A 23 7.25 -12.51 9.56
CA ASP A 23 6.81 -11.16 9.25
C ASP A 23 5.68 -10.88 10.23
N LYS A 24 6.05 -10.55 11.46
CA LYS A 24 5.12 -10.15 12.50
C LYS A 24 4.26 -9.06 11.89
N GLU A 25 2.98 -9.33 11.68
CA GLU A 25 2.00 -8.29 11.42
C GLU A 25 1.96 -7.43 12.69
N LEU A 26 2.88 -6.48 12.76
CA LEU A 26 3.07 -5.61 13.91
C LEU A 26 1.85 -4.71 13.95
N TRP A 27 1.01 -4.93 14.96
CA TRP A 27 -0.13 -4.09 15.22
C TRP A 27 0.32 -2.62 15.32
N SER A 28 -0.39 -1.70 14.65
CA SER A 28 -0.17 -0.26 14.75
C SER A 28 -1.44 0.48 15.20
N PRO A 29 -1.31 1.55 16.00
CA PRO A 29 -2.41 2.45 16.29
C PRO A 29 -2.91 3.18 15.04
N VAL A 30 -4.16 3.67 15.09
CA VAL A 30 -4.71 4.53 14.03
C VAL A 30 -3.86 5.79 13.85
N GLY A 31 -3.44 6.06 12.62
CA GLY A 31 -2.58 7.21 12.28
C GLY A 31 -1.08 6.93 12.40
N TYR A 32 -0.67 5.68 12.61
CA TYR A 32 0.72 5.26 12.69
C TYR A 32 0.97 4.02 11.83
N SER A 33 2.16 3.96 11.24
CA SER A 33 2.62 2.84 10.42
C SER A 33 4.05 2.44 10.80
N TRP A 34 4.38 1.16 10.67
CA TRP A 34 5.74 0.67 10.86
C TRP A 34 6.57 0.92 9.60
N TYR A 35 7.76 1.49 9.78
CA TYR A 35 8.77 1.65 8.73
C TYR A 35 10.08 1.00 9.19
N GLY A 36 10.31 -0.24 8.75
CA GLY A 36 11.34 -1.09 9.36
C GLY A 36 10.97 -1.41 10.81
N ASP A 37 11.87 -1.12 11.74
CA ASP A 37 11.69 -1.35 13.18
C ASP A 37 11.15 -0.12 13.94
N GLU A 38 10.75 0.94 13.23
CA GLU A 38 10.26 2.18 13.85
C GLU A 38 8.77 2.40 13.57
N LEU A 39 8.00 2.68 14.62
CA LEU A 39 6.62 3.13 14.50
C LEU A 39 6.61 4.64 14.26
N ILE A 40 6.26 5.05 13.04
CA ILE A 40 6.22 6.47 12.65
C ILE A 40 4.78 6.95 12.56
N LEU A 41 4.57 8.23 12.84
CA LEU A 41 3.30 8.89 12.50
C LEU A 41 3.11 8.78 10.99
N ASP A 42 1.90 8.43 10.56
CA ASP A 42 1.58 8.42 9.14
C ASP A 42 1.98 9.77 8.54
N ARG A 43 2.78 9.73 7.48
CA ARG A 43 3.14 10.95 6.76
C ARG A 43 1.83 11.61 6.34
N LEU A 44 1.76 12.93 6.48
CA LEU A 44 0.63 13.73 6.03
C LEU A 44 0.44 13.53 4.52
N CYS A 45 -0.30 12.48 4.17
CA CYS A 45 -0.69 12.19 2.82
C CYS A 45 -2.00 12.93 2.59
N ARG A 46 -2.03 13.77 1.56
CA ARG A 46 -3.26 14.45 1.13
C ARG A 46 -4.33 13.46 0.64
N TYR A 47 -3.93 12.23 0.34
CA TYR A 47 -4.77 11.19 -0.21
C TYR A 47 -5.26 10.23 0.88
N THR A 48 -6.54 9.87 0.80
CA THR A 48 -7.07 8.72 1.56
C THR A 48 -6.39 7.43 1.15
N ARG A 49 -6.60 6.35 1.91
CA ARG A 49 -6.05 5.04 1.58
C ARG A 49 -6.52 4.56 0.21
N GLU A 50 -7.81 4.70 -0.09
CA GLU A 50 -8.41 4.28 -1.36
C GLU A 50 -7.86 5.10 -2.53
N GLU A 51 -7.58 6.39 -2.30
CA GLU A 51 -6.93 7.24 -3.30
C GLU A 51 -5.48 6.83 -3.53
N GLN A 52 -4.74 6.47 -2.48
CA GLN A 52 -3.38 5.94 -2.61
C GLN A 52 -3.36 4.62 -3.38
N GLU A 53 -4.26 3.70 -3.07
CA GLU A 53 -4.41 2.43 -3.80
C GLU A 53 -4.73 2.70 -5.28
N LYS A 54 -5.64 3.64 -5.57
CA LYS A 54 -5.92 4.05 -6.95
C LYS A 54 -4.70 4.62 -7.66
N ILE A 55 -3.86 5.41 -6.99
CA ILE A 55 -2.61 5.92 -7.56
C ILE A 55 -1.68 4.76 -7.92
N LEU A 56 -1.51 3.78 -7.02
CA LEU A 56 -0.68 2.59 -7.30
C LEU A 56 -1.19 1.81 -8.52
N ASP A 57 -2.51 1.70 -8.68
CA ASP A 57 -3.14 0.93 -9.75
C ASP A 57 -3.22 1.66 -11.10
N THR A 58 -3.11 2.99 -11.12
CA THR A 58 -3.38 3.79 -12.34
C THR A 58 -2.22 4.64 -12.80
N HIS A 59 -1.28 5.01 -11.93
CA HIS A 59 -0.20 5.92 -12.28
C HIS A 59 0.85 5.19 -13.13
N PRO A 60 1.17 5.72 -14.34
CA PRO A 60 2.21 5.21 -15.23
C PRO A 60 3.58 4.93 -14.61
N PHE A 61 3.93 5.56 -13.50
CA PHE A 61 5.18 5.30 -12.80
C PHE A 61 5.19 3.90 -12.15
N PHE A 62 4.05 3.48 -11.61
CA PHE A 62 3.89 2.16 -10.99
C PHE A 62 3.47 1.11 -12.02
N THR A 63 2.58 1.45 -12.95
CA THR A 63 2.02 0.49 -13.91
C THR A 63 2.83 0.34 -15.19
N GLY A 64 3.61 1.36 -15.58
CA GLY A 64 4.27 1.43 -16.88
C GLY A 64 3.31 1.61 -18.06
N VAL A 65 2.02 1.91 -17.81
CA VAL A 65 0.97 1.98 -18.83
C VAL A 65 0.14 3.25 -18.68
N CYS A 66 -0.19 3.91 -19.80
CA CYS A 66 -1.10 5.06 -19.81
C CYS A 66 -2.54 4.63 -19.48
N PRO A 67 -3.21 5.24 -18.48
CA PRO A 67 -4.56 4.85 -18.10
C PRO A 67 -5.61 5.18 -19.18
N ASP A 68 -5.36 6.19 -20.01
CA ASP A 68 -6.33 6.65 -21.02
C ASP A 68 -6.29 5.84 -22.32
N CYS A 69 -5.10 5.48 -22.78
CA CYS A 69 -4.91 4.85 -24.10
C CYS A 69 -4.20 3.49 -24.07
N GLN A 70 -3.81 3.00 -22.88
CA GLN A 70 -3.09 1.74 -22.68
C GLN A 70 -1.72 1.67 -23.37
N HIS A 71 -1.13 2.81 -23.73
CA HIS A 71 0.22 2.86 -24.24
C HIS A 71 1.23 2.38 -23.18
N ILE A 72 2.13 1.48 -23.57
CA ILE A 72 3.17 0.92 -22.70
C ILE A 72 4.42 1.80 -22.81
N PHE A 73 4.84 2.39 -21.70
CA PHE A 73 6.06 3.20 -21.65
C PHE A 73 7.30 2.29 -21.72
N THR A 74 8.08 2.41 -22.79
CA THR A 74 9.29 1.59 -23.00
C THR A 74 10.51 2.08 -22.22
N SER A 75 10.44 3.29 -21.66
CA SER A 75 11.48 3.90 -20.84
C SER A 75 10.87 4.43 -19.55
N SER A 76 11.56 4.24 -18.42
CA SER A 76 11.16 4.85 -17.15
C SER A 76 11.05 6.37 -17.34
N PRO A 77 9.88 6.99 -17.11
CA PRO A 77 9.75 8.41 -17.35
C PRO A 77 10.64 9.16 -16.36
N THR A 78 11.38 10.14 -16.86
CA THR A 78 12.31 10.96 -16.09
C THR A 78 11.51 11.82 -15.10
N PRO A 79 11.95 11.99 -13.83
CA PRO A 79 11.19 12.72 -12.80
C PRO A 79 10.90 14.20 -13.09
N ARG A 80 11.40 14.75 -14.20
CA ARG A 80 11.24 16.15 -14.61
C ARG A 80 10.31 16.35 -15.79
N ASP A 81 9.98 15.30 -16.51
CA ASP A 81 9.15 15.39 -17.70
C ASP A 81 7.71 15.05 -17.29
N ILE A 82 6.86 16.04 -17.49
CA ILE A 82 5.41 16.00 -17.27
C ILE A 82 4.89 14.63 -17.72
N TRP A 83 4.14 13.92 -16.86
CA TRP A 83 3.67 12.54 -17.08
C TRP A 83 2.63 12.39 -18.22
N GLN A 84 2.68 13.28 -19.21
CA GLN A 84 1.87 13.25 -20.42
C GLN A 84 2.30 12.08 -21.30
N CYS A 85 1.33 11.22 -21.61
CA CYS A 85 1.52 10.15 -22.57
C CYS A 85 1.82 10.72 -23.97
N PRO A 86 2.88 10.24 -24.67
CA PRO A 86 3.23 10.74 -26.00
C PRO A 86 2.20 10.38 -27.09
N GLU A 87 1.45 9.29 -26.93
CA GLU A 87 0.47 8.82 -27.93
C GLU A 87 -0.84 9.60 -27.89
N CYS A 88 -1.48 9.70 -26.72
CA CYS A 88 -2.79 10.34 -26.58
C CYS A 88 -2.74 11.76 -26.00
N GLY A 89 -1.56 12.22 -25.56
CA GLY A 89 -1.40 13.49 -24.85
C GLY A 89 -1.94 13.50 -23.42
N GLY A 90 -2.40 12.35 -22.88
CA GLY A 90 -3.01 12.24 -21.55
C GLY A 90 -2.08 11.66 -20.49
N TRP A 91 -1.72 12.47 -19.49
CA TRP A 91 -2.22 12.38 -18.10
C TRP A 91 -1.50 13.42 -17.22
N GLU A 92 -2.26 14.24 -16.48
CA GLU A 92 -1.77 15.05 -15.36
C GLU A 92 -2.78 15.01 -14.21
N SER A 93 -2.36 14.53 -13.05
CA SER A 93 -2.59 15.25 -11.80
C SER A 93 -1.56 14.84 -10.76
N ASP A 94 -0.88 15.84 -10.22
CA ASP A 94 0.06 15.77 -9.09
C ASP A 94 -0.62 15.17 -7.85
#